data_AF-A0A924NPE0-F1
#
_entry.id   AF-A0A924NPE0-F1
#
_cell.length_a   1.000
_cell.length_b   1.000
_cell.length_c   1.000
_cell.angle_alpha   90.00
_cell.angle_beta   90.00
_cell.angle_gamma   90.00
#
_symmetry.space_group_name_H-M   'P 1'
#
loop_
_entity.id
_entity.type
_entity.pdbx_description
1 polymer ?
#
loop_
_entity_poly.entity_id
_entity_poly.type
_entity_poly.pdbx_seq_one_letter_code
_entity_poly.pdbx_strand_id
1 'polypeptide(L)' 'TPVRAVQTQAALVGQPWTLATAHAAAAALRAEFQPISDMRASAAYRSEVMGNLLQRFWLESQGQTQINLATFDVEACA' A
#
# COMPACT_ATOMS: atom_id res chain seq x y z
N THR A 1 -7.98 9.78 14.96
CA THR A 1 -8.67 8.49 15.21
C THR A 1 -8.48 7.60 14.00
N PRO A 2 -8.44 6.27 14.15
CA PRO A 2 -8.45 5.37 13.00
C PRO A 2 -9.75 5.57 12.20
N VAL A 3 -9.64 5.55 10.88
CA VAL A 3 -10.76 5.78 9.96
C VAL A 3 -10.70 4.76 8.83
N ARG A 4 -11.87 4.34 8.35
CA ARG A 4 -12.00 3.42 7.22
C ARG A 4 -11.88 4.20 5.91
N ALA A 5 -11.10 3.66 4.97
CA ALA A 5 -10.94 4.17 3.62
C ALA A 5 -12.11 3.69 2.72
N VAL A 6 -13.25 4.37 2.79
CA VAL A 6 -14.50 3.98 2.12
C VAL A 6 -14.37 4.10 0.60
N GLN A 7 -13.71 5.14 0.08
CA GLN A 7 -13.52 5.31 -1.36
C GLN A 7 -12.58 4.25 -1.92
N THR A 8 -11.50 3.97 -1.20
CA THR A 8 -10.56 2.89 -1.51
C THR A 8 -11.25 1.53 -1.50
N GLN A 9 -12.09 1.26 -0.49
CA GLN A 9 -12.86 0.02 -0.42
C GLN A 9 -13.81 -0.12 -1.61
N ALA A 10 -14.51 0.94 -1.99
CA ALA A 10 -15.40 0.93 -3.16
C ALA A 10 -14.64 0.64 -4.47
N ALA A 11 -13.40 1.12 -4.61
CA ALA A 11 -12.54 0.82 -5.75
C ALA A 11 -12.09 -0.66 -5.81
N LEU A 12 -12.11 -1.38 -4.68
CA LEU A 12 -11.71 -2.77 -4.58
C LEU A 12 -12.87 -3.75 -4.74
N VAL A 13 -14.05 -3.42 -4.20
CA VAL A 13 -15.19 -4.35 -4.17
C VAL A 13 -15.65 -4.71 -5.58
N GLY A 14 -15.79 -6.01 -5.83
CA GLY A 14 -16.24 -6.54 -7.12
C GLY A 14 -15.18 -6.54 -8.23
N GLN A 15 -13.97 -6.01 -7.97
CA GLN A 15 -12.87 -6.04 -8.93
C GLN A 15 -12.02 -7.31 -8.75
N PRO A 16 -11.50 -7.91 -9.84
CA PRO A 16 -10.50 -8.96 -9.75
C PRO A 16 -9.25 -8.46 -9.00
N TRP A 17 -8.65 -9.28 -8.14
CA TRP A 17 -7.48 -8.89 -7.35
C TRP A 17 -6.18 -8.99 -8.15
N THR A 18 -5.99 -8.04 -9.06
CA THR A 18 -4.83 -7.93 -9.95
C THR A 18 -3.90 -6.78 -9.53
N LEU A 19 -2.68 -6.75 -10.08
CA LEU A 19 -1.74 -5.64 -9.88
C LEU A 19 -2.35 -4.29 -10.27
N ALA A 20 -3.10 -4.25 -11.37
CA ALA A 20 -3.76 -3.02 -11.83
C ALA A 20 -4.80 -2.52 -10.81
N THR A 21 -5.59 -3.44 -10.25
CA THR A 21 -6.57 -3.13 -9.19
C THR A 21 -5.87 -2.62 -7.92
N ALA A 22 -4.76 -3.25 -7.53
CA ALA A 22 -3.95 -2.79 -6.40
C ALA A 22 -3.38 -1.39 -6.63
N HIS A 23 -2.85 -1.08 -7.82
CA HIS A 23 -2.37 0.26 -8.15
C HIS A 23 -3.49 1.31 -8.14
N ALA A 24 -4.65 0.98 -8.70
CA ALA A 24 -5.80 1.88 -8.71
C ALA A 24 -6.29 2.20 -7.28
N ALA A 25 -6.38 1.18 -6.44
CA ALA A 25 -6.74 1.37 -5.04
C ALA A 25 -5.66 2.13 -4.24
N ALA A 26 -4.38 1.96 -4.55
CA ALA A 26 -3.30 2.73 -3.94
C ALA A 26 -3.38 4.22 -4.29
N ALA A 27 -3.79 4.55 -5.52
CA ALA A 27 -4.06 5.93 -5.92
C ALA A 27 -5.29 6.51 -5.22
N ALA A 28 -6.38 5.74 -5.14
CA ALA A 28 -7.58 6.13 -4.41
C ALA A 28 -7.29 6.41 -2.93
N LEU A 29 -6.49 5.56 -2.29
CA LEU A 29 -6.09 5.71 -0.88
C LEU A 29 -5.27 6.97 -0.63
N ARG A 30 -4.36 7.32 -1.55
CA ARG A 30 -3.58 8.56 -1.48
C ARG A 30 -4.46 9.81 -1.65
N ALA A 31 -5.53 9.73 -2.44
CA ALA A 31 -6.46 10.84 -2.64
C ALA A 31 -7.48 10.99 -1.50
N GLU A 32 -7.82 9.89 -0.82
CA GLU A 32 -8.84 9.85 0.23
C GLU A 32 -8.39 10.53 1.54
N PHE A 33 -7.08 10.65 1.77
CA PHE A 33 -6.53 11.20 3.01
C PHE A 33 -5.54 12.34 2.78
N GLN A 34 -5.47 13.25 3.76
CA GLN A 34 -4.52 14.35 3.83
C GLN A 34 -3.71 14.24 5.14
N PRO A 35 -2.58 13.52 5.13
CA PRO A 35 -1.80 13.28 6.34
C PRO A 35 -1.18 14.56 6.90
N ILE A 36 -0.95 14.59 8.22
CA ILE A 36 -0.19 15.66 8.87
C ILE A 36 1.31 15.47 8.68
N SER A 37 2.05 16.57 8.78
CA SER A 37 3.51 16.56 8.99
C SER A 37 3.82 16.75 10.48
N ASP A 38 4.70 15.94 11.03
CA ASP A 38 5.22 16.07 12.40
C ASP A 38 6.68 15.57 12.50
N MET A 39 7.24 15.51 13.71
CA MET A 39 8.63 15.05 13.95
C MET A 39 8.89 13.60 13.51
N ARG A 40 7.85 12.78 13.32
CA ARG A 40 8.00 11.37 12.93
C ARG A 40 8.05 11.21 11.42
N ALA A 41 7.25 12.00 10.70
CA ALA A 41 7.21 11.95 9.24
C ALA A 41 6.48 13.16 8.64
N SER A 42 6.87 13.50 7.42
CA SER A 42 6.16 14.47 6.58
C SER A 42 4.85 13.90 6.03
N ALA A 43 3.92 14.79 5.69
CA ALA A 43 2.67 14.45 5.02
C ALA A 43 2.91 13.70 3.68
N ALA A 44 3.89 14.17 2.90
CA ALA A 44 4.26 13.55 1.63
C ALA A 44 4.75 12.10 1.82
N TYR A 45 5.62 11.87 2.80
CA TYR A 45 6.09 10.52 3.12
C TYR A 45 4.95 9.61 3.56
N ARG A 46 4.04 10.11 4.41
CA ARG A 46 2.86 9.33 4.84
C ARG A 46 1.95 8.98 3.67
N SER A 47 1.75 9.92 2.73
CA SER A 47 1.01 9.66 1.48
C SER A 47 1.64 8.54 0.67
N GLU A 48 2.95 8.59 0.48
CA GLU A 48 3.67 7.54 -0.26
C GLU A 48 3.55 6.17 0.42
N VAL A 49 3.74 6.12 1.74
CA VAL A 49 3.64 4.88 2.52
C VAL A 49 2.25 4.25 2.43
N MET A 50 1.17 5.05 2.43
CA MET A 50 -0.19 4.51 2.28
C MET A 50 -0.34 3.71 0.97
N GLY A 51 0.14 4.25 -0.15
CA GLY A 51 0.13 3.55 -1.44
C GLY A 51 1.02 2.29 -1.44
N ASN A 52 2.22 2.41 -0.88
CA ASN A 52 3.19 1.31 -0.84
C ASN A 52 2.70 0.13 0.02
N LEU A 53 2.00 0.40 1.13
CA LEU A 53 1.42 -0.66 1.96
C LEU A 53 0.38 -1.48 1.19
N LEU A 54 -0.40 -0.85 0.32
CA LEU A 54 -1.38 -1.57 -0.50
C LEU A 54 -0.71 -2.43 -1.58
N GLN A 55 0.35 -1.90 -2.21
CA GLN A 55 1.16 -2.67 -3.16
C GLN A 55 1.85 -3.86 -2.49
N ARG A 56 2.41 -3.64 -1.29
CA ARG A 56 3.00 -4.71 -0.47
C ARG A 56 1.96 -5.78 -0.13
N PHE A 57 0.75 -5.38 0.27
CA PHE A 57 -0.33 -6.32 0.54
C PHE A 57 -0.71 -7.16 -0.69
N TRP A 58 -0.69 -6.55 -1.89
CA TRP A 58 -0.85 -7.32 -3.12
C TRP A 58 0.27 -8.37 -3.27
N LEU A 59 1.54 -8.00 -3.15
CA LEU A 59 2.66 -8.95 -3.22
C LEU A 59 2.52 -10.09 -2.20
N GLU A 60 2.18 -9.77 -0.95
CA GLU A 60 1.92 -10.74 0.13
C GLU A 60 0.85 -11.75 -0.28
N SER A 61 -0.28 -11.27 -0.80
CA SER A 61 -1.38 -12.12 -1.24
C SER A 61 -1.04 -13.01 -2.45
N GLN A 62 -0.01 -12.66 -3.22
CA GLN A 62 0.50 -13.49 -4.31
C GLN A 62 1.53 -14.53 -3.84
N GLY A 63 1.81 -14.61 -2.53
CA GLY A 63 2.77 -15.54 -1.95
C GLY A 63 4.22 -15.05 -1.98
N GLN A 64 4.47 -13.78 -2.29
CA GLN A 64 5.82 -13.22 -2.24
C GLN A 64 6.29 -13.13 -0.78
N THR A 65 7.46 -13.71 -0.52
CA THR A 65 8.04 -13.78 0.83
C THR A 65 9.10 -12.69 1.06
N GLN A 66 9.73 -12.21 -0.02
CA GLN A 66 10.86 -11.27 0.00
C GLN A 66 10.39 -9.82 -0.20
N ILE A 67 9.57 -9.32 0.71
CA ILE A 67 8.85 -8.03 0.59
C ILE A 67 9.21 -7.01 1.67
N ASN A 68 10.01 -7.41 2.66
CA ASN A 68 10.55 -6.57 3.71
C ASN A 68 12.06 -6.80 3.82
N LEU A 69 12.80 -5.70 4.02
CA LEU A 69 14.27 -5.72 4.14
C LEU A 69 14.78 -6.68 5.23
N ALA A 70 14.01 -6.86 6.31
CA ALA A 70 14.40 -7.73 7.41
C ALA A 70 14.42 -9.24 7.06
N THR A 71 13.71 -9.65 6.01
CA THR A 71 13.73 -11.04 5.52
C THR A 71 14.32 -11.16 4.11
N PHE A 72 14.80 -10.04 3.57
CA PHE A 72 15.33 -9.98 2.21
C PHE A 72 16.68 -10.70 2.13
N ASP A 73 16.71 -11.80 1.40
CA ASP A 73 17.90 -12.56 1.07
C ASP A 73 18.38 -12.18 -0.33
N VAL A 74 19.54 -11.50 -0.38
CA VAL A 74 20.15 -11.04 -1.63
C VAL A 74 20.61 -12.23 -2.48
N GLU A 75 21.04 -13.33 -1.85
CA GLU A 75 21.59 -14.50 -2.54
C GLU A 75 20.48 -15.37 -3.16
N ALA A 76 19.29 -15.38 -2.57
CA ALA A 76 18.12 -16.11 -3.08
C ALA A 76 17.49 -15.48 -4.34
N CYS A 77 17.89 -14.25 -4.69
CA CYS A 77 17.37 -13.51 -5.85
C CYS A 77 18.26 -13.60 -7.11
N ALA A 78 19.41 -14.27 -7.02
CA ALA A 78 20.35 -14.51 -8.12
C ALA A 78 20.06 -15.84 -8.85
#